data_AF-A0A9I9E9Q4-F1
#
_entry.id   AF-A0A9I9E9Q4-F1
#
_cell.length_a   1.000
_cell.length_b   1.000
_cell.length_c   1.000
_cell.angle_alpha   90.00
_cell.angle_beta   90.00
_cell.angle_gamma   90.00
#
_symmetry.space_group_name_H-M   'P 1'
#
loop_
_entity.id
_entity.type
_entity.pdbx_description
1 polymer ?
#
loop_
_entity_poly.entity_id
_entity_poly.type
_entity_poly.pdbx_seq_one_letter_code
_entity_poly.pdbx_strand_id
1 'polypeptide(L)'
;YEVGDVLEVLPSQSSAADVEVLVGLPADGEPVTDQMHDDWLHVCQELLGVIPPPEQIRGQRLSLTWLGAEFHELANDVDEETITCYAWAYILQLMGGSIFADKSTRYVHLMFLPFLANMHHTGRYSWGGAYLAWLYRQLCKASKQGVREIAGPLILLQIWAWERFPIVALKLLHLNVRYLFQIVWESYKTVIDSLPHFCINDHDIWRTISPLICFYIGEWHHPDRVLRQFGIQQAVPRDCNT
;
A
#
# COMPACT_ATOMS: atom_id res chain seq x y z
N TYR A 1 -19.34 -23.62 -5.05
CA TYR A 1 -18.64 -22.58 -4.30
C TYR A 1 -17.16 -22.76 -4.56
N GLU A 2 -16.76 -22.38 -5.77
CA GLU A 2 -15.36 -22.52 -6.20
C GLU A 2 -14.56 -21.33 -5.69
N VAL A 3 -13.27 -21.55 -5.44
CA VAL A 3 -12.32 -20.56 -4.92
C VAL A 3 -12.25 -19.29 -5.81
N GLY A 4 -12.74 -19.36 -7.05
CA GLY A 4 -12.90 -18.22 -7.96
C GLY A 4 -13.92 -17.17 -7.51
N ASP A 5 -15.05 -17.57 -6.91
CA ASP A 5 -16.12 -16.64 -6.51
C ASP A 5 -15.69 -15.73 -5.35
N VAL A 6 -14.80 -16.22 -4.48
CA VAL A 6 -14.27 -15.43 -3.36
C VAL A 6 -13.27 -14.38 -3.87
N LEU A 7 -12.52 -14.69 -4.93
CA LEU A 7 -11.46 -13.84 -5.48
C LEU A 7 -11.95 -12.81 -6.50
N GLU A 8 -13.17 -12.92 -7.03
CA GLU A 8 -13.81 -11.78 -7.73
C GLU A 8 -14.37 -10.75 -6.75
N VAL A 9 -14.78 -11.21 -5.56
CA VAL A 9 -15.37 -10.36 -4.52
C VAL A 9 -14.27 -9.57 -3.79
N LEU A 10 -13.11 -10.17 -3.51
CA LEU A 10 -12.04 -9.55 -2.73
C LEU A 10 -11.41 -8.27 -3.34
N PRO A 11 -11.02 -8.21 -4.63
CA PRO A 11 -10.52 -6.99 -5.26
C PRO A 11 -11.59 -5.91 -5.28
N SER A 12 -12.87 -6.29 -5.37
CA SER A 12 -13.94 -5.30 -5.43
C SER A 12 -14.16 -4.54 -4.13
N GLN A 13 -13.78 -5.06 -2.94
CA GLN A 13 -14.22 -4.51 -1.63
C GLN A 13 -13.24 -3.63 -0.89
N SER A 14 -11.99 -3.53 -1.32
CA SER A 14 -11.09 -2.49 -0.80
C SER A 14 -11.38 -1.19 -1.54
N SER A 15 -12.12 -0.28 -0.90
CA SER A 15 -12.41 1.03 -1.46
C SER A 15 -11.29 2.03 -1.18
N ALA A 16 -11.19 3.08 -1.98
CA ALA A 16 -10.29 4.20 -1.71
C ALA A 16 -10.50 4.80 -0.31
N ALA A 17 -11.73 4.74 0.23
CA ALA A 17 -12.05 5.11 1.60
C ALA A 17 -11.27 4.29 2.64
N ASP A 18 -11.22 2.98 2.45
CA ASP A 18 -10.57 2.07 3.40
C ASP A 18 -9.05 2.30 3.41
N VAL A 19 -8.48 2.67 2.28
CA VAL A 19 -7.05 2.98 2.15
C VAL A 19 -6.70 4.28 2.87
N GLU A 20 -7.51 5.32 2.67
CA GLU A 20 -7.29 6.63 3.29
C GLU A 20 -7.51 6.57 4.81
N VAL A 21 -8.54 5.84 5.26
CA VAL A 21 -8.91 5.74 6.68
C VAL A 21 -8.04 4.72 7.45
N LEU A 22 -7.77 3.54 6.88
CA LEU A 22 -7.08 2.46 7.61
C LEU A 22 -5.57 2.45 7.38
N VAL A 23 -5.11 2.89 6.20
CA VAL A 23 -3.68 2.90 5.85
C VAL A 23 -3.10 4.31 5.92
N GLY A 24 -3.93 5.36 5.84
CA GLY A 24 -3.49 6.75 5.90
C GLY A 24 -2.84 7.24 4.60
N LEU A 25 -3.11 6.58 3.46
CA LEU A 25 -2.54 6.97 2.17
C LEU A 25 -3.56 7.77 1.35
N PRO A 26 -3.16 8.92 0.76
CA PRO A 26 -4.06 9.74 -0.06
C PRO A 26 -4.51 8.98 -1.29
N ALA A 27 -5.83 8.88 -1.49
CA ALA A 27 -6.42 8.26 -2.66
C ALA A 27 -6.52 9.24 -3.85
N ASP A 28 -6.46 10.55 -3.57
CA ASP A 28 -6.47 11.62 -4.56
C ASP A 28 -5.05 11.92 -5.08
N GLY A 29 -4.97 12.77 -6.11
CA GLY A 29 -3.70 13.25 -6.64
C GLY A 29 -3.21 12.54 -7.91
N GLU A 30 -1.94 12.78 -8.22
CA GLU A 30 -1.32 12.35 -9.47
C GLU A 30 -1.01 10.84 -9.45
N PRO A 31 -1.16 10.13 -10.58
CA PRO A 31 -0.80 8.71 -10.63
C PRO A 31 0.70 8.52 -10.40
N VAL A 32 1.08 7.46 -9.68
CA VAL A 32 2.49 7.13 -9.41
C VAL A 32 3.11 6.54 -10.68
N THR A 33 3.59 7.39 -11.57
CA THR A 33 4.22 7.03 -12.84
C THR A 33 5.29 8.05 -13.17
N ASP A 34 6.46 7.59 -13.59
CA ASP A 34 7.54 8.46 -14.06
C ASP A 34 8.37 7.71 -15.12
N GLN A 35 9.30 8.41 -15.75
CA GLN A 35 10.27 7.84 -16.68
C GLN A 35 11.16 6.81 -15.97
N MET A 36 11.53 5.73 -16.69
CA MET A 36 12.46 4.75 -16.12
C MET A 36 13.84 5.39 -16.00
N HIS A 37 14.41 5.31 -14.80
CA HIS A 37 15.82 5.59 -14.57
C HIS A 37 16.66 4.36 -14.92
N ASP A 38 17.70 4.56 -15.72
CA ASP A 38 18.62 3.49 -16.09
C ASP A 38 19.82 3.37 -15.14
N ASP A 39 20.13 4.43 -14.37
CA ASP A 39 21.25 4.46 -13.41
C ASP A 39 20.77 4.51 -11.95
N TRP A 40 20.35 3.35 -11.45
CA TRP A 40 19.90 3.21 -10.07
C TRP A 40 20.99 3.43 -9.02
N LEU A 41 22.26 3.26 -9.38
CA LEU A 41 23.38 3.51 -8.45
C LEU A 41 23.54 5.02 -8.23
N HIS A 42 23.43 5.80 -9.32
CA HIS A 42 23.43 7.26 -9.22
C HIS A 42 22.25 7.77 -8.39
N VAL A 43 21.04 7.25 -8.64
CA VAL A 43 19.84 7.62 -7.85
C VAL A 43 20.02 7.29 -6.36
N CYS A 44 20.63 6.15 -6.03
CA CYS A 44 20.94 5.82 -4.63
C CYS A 44 22.00 6.76 -4.04
N GLN A 45 23.05 7.12 -4.78
CA GLN A 45 24.06 8.05 -4.31
C GLN A 45 23.48 9.45 -4.07
N GLU A 46 22.62 9.92 -4.97
CA GLU A 46 22.01 11.24 -4.89
C GLU A 46 21.02 11.33 -3.73
N LEU A 47 20.15 10.32 -3.59
CA LEU A 47 19.08 10.37 -2.60
C LEU A 47 19.49 9.72 -1.28
N LEU A 48 20.09 8.54 -1.27
CA LEU A 48 20.48 7.90 -0.01
C LEU A 48 21.85 8.36 0.51
N GLY A 49 22.60 9.14 -0.28
CA GLY A 49 23.98 9.54 0.06
C GLY A 49 25.00 8.40 -0.02
N VAL A 50 24.57 7.19 -0.40
CA VAL A 50 25.38 5.97 -0.41
C VAL A 50 25.13 5.16 -1.68
N ILE A 51 26.18 4.50 -2.17
CA ILE A 51 26.07 3.52 -3.26
C ILE A 51 25.96 2.12 -2.62
N PRO A 52 24.83 1.42 -2.78
CA PRO A 52 24.71 0.07 -2.24
C PRO A 52 25.73 -0.87 -2.89
N PRO A 53 26.31 -1.81 -2.12
CA PRO A 53 27.18 -2.84 -2.69
C PRO A 53 26.45 -3.67 -3.77
N PRO A 54 27.14 -4.15 -4.81
CA PRO A 54 26.52 -4.92 -5.90
C PRO A 54 25.73 -6.15 -5.43
N GLU A 55 26.13 -6.77 -4.32
CA GLU A 55 25.47 -7.95 -3.75
C GLU A 55 24.10 -7.61 -3.14
N GLN A 56 23.88 -6.35 -2.79
CA GLN A 56 22.63 -5.86 -2.18
C GLN A 56 21.60 -5.43 -3.21
N ILE A 57 21.99 -5.32 -4.48
CA ILE A 57 21.11 -4.98 -5.59
C ILE A 57 20.87 -6.21 -6.46
N ARG A 58 19.58 -6.53 -6.66
CA ARG A 58 19.15 -7.59 -7.58
C ARG A 58 18.27 -7.00 -8.68
N GLY A 59 18.89 -6.65 -9.80
CA GLY A 59 18.22 -5.91 -10.88
C GLY A 59 17.92 -4.47 -10.41
N GLN A 60 16.63 -4.12 -10.31
CA GLN A 60 16.18 -2.78 -9.88
C GLN A 60 15.67 -2.78 -8.43
N ARG A 61 16.14 -3.75 -7.62
CA ARG A 61 15.63 -3.99 -6.27
C ARG A 61 16.76 -3.98 -5.26
N LEU A 62 16.53 -3.28 -4.17
CA LEU A 62 17.48 -3.08 -3.06
C LEU A 62 17.11 -3.94 -1.87
N SER A 63 18.10 -4.55 -1.23
CA SER A 63 17.97 -5.37 -0.02
C SER A 63 17.43 -4.56 1.15
N LEU A 64 16.27 -4.95 1.69
CA LEU A 64 15.65 -4.33 2.86
C LEU A 64 16.45 -4.57 4.14
N THR A 65 17.12 -5.73 4.23
CA THR A 65 17.98 -6.06 5.38
C THR A 65 19.23 -5.18 5.41
N TRP A 66 19.82 -4.91 4.24
CA TRP A 66 20.96 -3.99 4.16
C TRP A 66 20.52 -2.55 4.41
N LEU A 67 19.42 -2.11 3.78
CA LEU A 67 18.89 -0.76 3.97
C LEU A 67 18.62 -0.46 5.46
N GLY A 68 18.04 -1.41 6.19
CA GLY A 68 17.81 -1.27 7.63
C GLY A 68 19.07 -1.29 8.49
N ALA A 69 20.14 -1.94 8.03
CA ALA A 69 21.42 -1.96 8.74
C ALA A 69 22.23 -0.68 8.49
N GLU A 70 22.22 -0.18 7.25
CA GLU A 70 22.96 1.02 6.84
C GLU A 70 22.39 2.29 7.52
N PHE A 71 21.06 2.39 7.63
CA PHE A 71 20.36 3.55 8.17
C PHE A 71 19.81 3.32 9.60
N HIS A 72 20.45 2.46 10.39
CA HIS A 72 19.95 2.07 11.72
C HIS A 72 20.06 3.18 12.77
N GLU A 73 21.19 3.90 12.80
CA GLU A 73 21.50 4.89 13.82
C GLU A 73 21.82 6.24 13.20
N LEU A 74 21.13 7.29 13.65
CA LEU A 74 21.39 8.67 13.27
C LEU A 74 22.13 9.37 14.42
N ALA A 75 23.27 9.99 14.12
CA ALA A 75 23.99 10.78 15.11
C ALA A 75 23.22 12.07 15.47
N ASN A 76 23.42 12.60 16.68
CA ASN A 76 22.61 13.72 17.19
C ASN A 76 22.91 15.08 16.53
N ASP A 77 24.07 15.25 15.91
CA ASP A 77 24.56 16.54 15.38
C ASP A 77 24.75 16.50 13.85
N VAL A 78 23.84 15.81 13.14
CA VAL A 78 23.86 15.72 11.67
C VAL A 78 23.18 16.93 11.02
N ASP A 79 23.58 17.23 9.79
CA ASP A 79 22.97 18.27 8.96
C ASP A 79 21.60 17.84 8.38
N GLU A 80 20.84 18.79 7.87
CA GLU A 80 19.50 18.57 7.32
C GLU A 80 19.50 17.64 6.08
N GLU A 81 20.57 17.63 5.27
CA GLU A 81 20.67 16.76 4.10
C GLU A 81 20.78 15.30 4.55
N THR A 82 21.64 15.03 5.55
CA THR A 82 21.76 13.71 6.16
C THR A 82 20.43 13.24 6.78
N ILE A 83 19.72 14.12 7.51
CA ILE A 83 18.38 13.78 8.06
C ILE A 83 17.42 13.38 6.94
N THR A 84 17.46 14.10 5.81
CA THR A 84 16.60 13.85 4.66
C THR A 84 16.92 12.49 4.02
N CYS A 85 18.19 12.13 3.86
CA CYS A 85 18.62 10.81 3.40
C CYS A 85 18.06 9.67 4.26
N TYR A 86 18.11 9.82 5.59
CA TYR A 86 17.57 8.83 6.53
C TYR A 86 16.05 8.75 6.46
N ALA A 87 15.35 9.87 6.29
CA ALA A 87 13.91 9.89 6.09
C ALA A 87 13.52 9.15 4.80
N TRP A 88 14.23 9.36 3.70
CA TRP A 88 14.04 8.63 2.45
C TRP A 88 14.29 7.13 2.59
N ALA A 89 15.37 6.74 3.25
CA ALA A 89 15.69 5.34 3.52
C ALA A 89 14.58 4.66 4.35
N TYR A 90 14.09 5.34 5.39
CA TYR A 90 13.01 4.83 6.24
C TYR A 90 11.69 4.67 5.48
N ILE A 91 11.28 5.68 4.70
CA ILE A 91 10.06 5.61 3.89
C ILE A 91 10.18 4.51 2.83
N LEU A 92 11.33 4.39 2.17
CA LEU A 92 11.58 3.33 1.21
C LEU A 92 11.49 1.95 1.88
N GLN A 93 11.99 1.80 3.12
CA GLN A 93 11.86 0.58 3.89
C GLN A 93 10.39 0.24 4.21
N LEU A 94 9.59 1.23 4.63
CA LEU A 94 8.14 1.06 4.83
C LEU A 94 7.43 0.65 3.54
N MET A 95 7.82 1.27 2.41
CA MET A 95 7.27 0.96 1.10
C MET A 95 7.55 -0.49 0.72
N GLY A 96 8.78 -0.98 0.81
CA GLY A 96 9.09 -2.36 0.43
C GLY A 96 8.67 -3.42 1.44
N GLY A 97 8.68 -3.08 2.73
CA GLY A 97 8.40 -4.02 3.81
C GLY A 97 6.90 -4.21 4.07
N SER A 98 6.09 -3.16 3.84
CA SER A 98 4.68 -3.16 4.20
C SER A 98 3.76 -2.75 3.06
N ILE A 99 3.95 -1.57 2.47
CA ILE A 99 2.97 -0.92 1.57
C ILE A 99 2.92 -1.58 0.18
N PHE A 100 4.08 -1.89 -0.38
CA PHE A 100 4.26 -2.49 -1.70
C PHE A 100 5.02 -3.82 -1.61
N ALA A 101 4.83 -4.53 -0.49
CA ALA A 101 5.50 -5.79 -0.21
C ALA A 101 5.30 -6.81 -1.33
N ASP A 102 6.35 -7.54 -1.68
CA ASP A 102 6.29 -8.72 -2.55
C ASP A 102 6.37 -10.02 -1.74
N LYS A 103 6.32 -11.18 -2.39
CA LYS A 103 6.36 -12.49 -1.69
C LYS A 103 7.59 -12.68 -0.83
N SER A 104 8.70 -12.08 -1.22
CA SER A 104 9.95 -12.26 -0.49
C SER A 104 9.99 -11.35 0.72
N THR A 105 9.41 -10.14 0.65
CA THR A 105 9.63 -9.05 1.63
C THR A 105 11.11 -8.77 1.91
N ARG A 106 12.01 -9.23 1.02
CA ARG A 106 13.47 -9.09 1.17
C ARG A 106 14.01 -7.88 0.45
N TYR A 107 13.29 -7.40 -0.55
CA TYR A 107 13.73 -6.33 -1.40
C TYR A 107 12.63 -5.30 -1.61
N VAL A 108 13.06 -4.04 -1.74
CA VAL A 108 12.23 -2.93 -2.21
C VAL A 108 12.63 -2.58 -3.63
N HIS A 109 11.67 -2.19 -4.46
CA HIS A 109 11.99 -1.71 -5.80
C HIS A 109 12.48 -0.27 -5.73
N LEU A 110 13.59 0.04 -6.40
CA LEU A 110 14.18 1.39 -6.41
C LEU A 110 13.33 2.43 -7.16
N MET A 111 12.25 2.00 -7.80
CA MET A 111 11.36 2.87 -8.56
C MET A 111 10.72 3.94 -7.68
N PHE A 112 10.50 3.64 -6.40
CA PHE A 112 9.87 4.57 -5.48
C PHE A 112 10.81 5.70 -5.04
N LEU A 113 12.13 5.48 -5.09
CA LEU A 113 13.10 6.41 -4.54
C LEU A 113 13.06 7.80 -5.22
N PRO A 114 13.00 7.93 -6.56
CA PRO A 114 12.78 9.21 -7.24
C PRO A 114 11.54 9.99 -6.76
N PHE A 115 10.47 9.30 -6.38
CA PHE A 115 9.23 9.94 -5.91
C PHE A 115 9.38 10.54 -4.51
N LEU A 116 10.41 10.12 -3.78
CA LEU A 116 10.73 10.66 -2.46
C LEU A 116 11.61 11.91 -2.56
N ALA A 117 12.32 12.11 -3.68
CA ALA A 117 13.31 13.19 -3.86
C ALA A 117 12.77 14.59 -3.54
N ASN A 118 11.47 14.82 -3.75
CA ASN A 118 10.81 16.05 -3.34
C ASN A 118 9.58 15.74 -2.49
N MET A 119 9.72 15.84 -1.17
CA MET A 119 8.65 15.59 -0.19
C MET A 119 7.36 16.39 -0.45
N HIS A 120 7.47 17.62 -0.96
CA HIS A 120 6.30 18.42 -1.30
C HIS A 120 5.54 17.86 -2.52
N HIS A 121 6.25 17.22 -3.46
CA HIS A 121 5.62 16.50 -4.56
C HIS A 121 5.21 15.08 -4.16
N THR A 122 5.96 14.42 -3.27
CA THR A 122 5.60 13.10 -2.73
C THR A 122 4.17 13.12 -2.18
N GLY A 123 3.77 14.17 -1.47
CA GLY A 123 2.41 14.31 -0.93
C GLY A 123 1.30 14.55 -1.97
N ARG A 124 1.62 14.76 -3.25
CA ARG A 124 0.63 14.99 -4.32
C ARG A 124 0.27 13.74 -5.09
N TYR A 125 0.95 12.62 -4.87
CA TYR A 125 0.66 11.38 -5.56
C TYR A 125 -0.46 10.61 -4.87
N SER A 126 -1.27 9.92 -5.68
CA SER A 126 -2.27 8.96 -5.24
C SER A 126 -1.60 7.67 -4.77
N TRP A 127 -0.96 7.72 -3.61
CA TRP A 127 -0.34 6.56 -2.99
C TRP A 127 -1.36 5.49 -2.64
N GLY A 128 -2.58 5.90 -2.29
CA GLY A 128 -3.69 5.01 -2.04
C GLY A 128 -4.19 4.31 -3.31
N GLY A 129 -4.23 5.03 -4.43
CA GLY A 129 -4.51 4.42 -5.73
C GLY A 129 -3.43 3.43 -6.16
N ALA A 130 -2.16 3.81 -5.99
CA ALA A 130 -1.03 2.93 -6.27
C ALA A 130 -1.04 1.67 -5.38
N TYR A 131 -1.37 1.83 -4.09
CA TYR A 131 -1.54 0.74 -3.14
C TYR A 131 -2.62 -0.25 -3.59
N LEU A 132 -3.80 0.25 -4.00
CA LEU A 132 -4.89 -0.60 -4.50
C LEU A 132 -4.49 -1.31 -5.80
N ALA A 133 -3.83 -0.61 -6.74
CA ALA A 133 -3.31 -1.21 -7.96
C ALA A 133 -2.37 -2.39 -7.62
N TRP A 134 -1.49 -2.20 -6.64
CA TRP A 134 -0.58 -3.25 -6.18
C TRP A 134 -1.33 -4.41 -5.54
N LEU A 135 -2.27 -4.14 -4.62
CA LEU A 135 -3.09 -5.15 -3.94
C LEU A 135 -3.88 -5.99 -4.96
N TYR A 136 -4.57 -5.33 -5.90
CA TYR A 136 -5.35 -6.00 -6.95
C TYR A 136 -4.46 -6.88 -7.81
N ARG A 137 -3.29 -6.38 -8.21
CA ARG A 137 -2.30 -7.17 -8.95
C ARG A 137 -1.87 -8.43 -8.19
N GLN A 138 -1.71 -8.36 -6.86
CA GLN A 138 -1.34 -9.53 -6.07
C GLN A 138 -2.51 -10.52 -5.90
N LEU A 139 -3.74 -10.03 -5.76
CA LEU A 139 -4.94 -10.88 -5.76
C LEU A 139 -5.11 -11.61 -7.10
N CYS A 140 -4.94 -10.91 -8.22
CA CYS A 140 -4.96 -11.50 -9.57
C CYS A 140 -3.83 -12.53 -9.78
N LYS A 141 -2.67 -12.35 -9.15
CA LYS A 141 -1.61 -13.38 -9.17
C LYS A 141 -1.97 -14.58 -8.32
N ALA A 142 -2.61 -14.36 -7.17
CA ALA A 142 -2.99 -15.41 -6.23
C ALA A 142 -4.15 -16.29 -6.75
N SER A 143 -5.01 -15.77 -7.62
CA SER A 143 -6.11 -16.53 -8.23
C SER A 143 -5.67 -17.53 -9.31
N LYS A 144 -4.41 -17.46 -9.77
CA LYS A 144 -3.89 -18.38 -10.79
C LYS A 144 -3.73 -19.78 -10.23
N GLN A 145 -4.06 -20.78 -11.05
CA GLN A 145 -3.96 -22.19 -10.68
C GLN A 145 -2.54 -22.54 -10.20
N GLY A 146 -2.46 -23.27 -9.08
CA GLY A 146 -1.18 -23.73 -8.52
C GLY A 146 -0.48 -22.71 -7.62
N VAL A 147 -0.97 -21.47 -7.51
CA VAL A 147 -0.46 -20.49 -6.56
C VAL A 147 -1.01 -20.81 -5.16
N ARG A 148 -0.11 -20.85 -4.17
CA ARG A 148 -0.43 -21.22 -2.77
C ARG A 148 -0.28 -20.07 -1.79
N GLU A 149 0.27 -18.95 -2.24
CA GLU A 149 0.64 -17.81 -1.41
C GLU A 149 0.30 -16.52 -2.12
N ILE A 150 -0.28 -15.59 -1.36
CA ILE A 150 -0.56 -14.22 -1.76
C ILE A 150 0.47 -13.28 -1.11
N ALA A 151 0.90 -12.28 -1.87
CA ALA A 151 1.80 -11.21 -1.41
C ALA A 151 1.06 -9.87 -1.38
N GLY A 152 1.76 -8.83 -0.98
CA GLY A 152 1.21 -7.48 -0.97
C GLY A 152 0.83 -7.00 0.43
N PRO A 153 0.27 -5.79 0.50
CA PRO A 153 -0.14 -5.19 1.75
C PRO A 153 -1.50 -5.75 2.19
N LEU A 154 -1.49 -6.95 2.79
CA LEU A 154 -2.71 -7.71 3.10
C LEU A 154 -3.52 -7.14 4.27
N ILE A 155 -3.11 -6.02 4.88
CA ILE A 155 -3.79 -5.46 6.05
C ILE A 155 -5.25 -5.11 5.75
N LEU A 156 -5.55 -4.54 4.57
CA LEU A 156 -6.94 -4.30 4.17
C LEU A 156 -7.73 -5.59 4.00
N LEU A 157 -7.11 -6.62 3.41
CA LEU A 157 -7.73 -7.93 3.25
C LEU A 157 -8.01 -8.61 4.60
N GLN A 158 -7.09 -8.46 5.56
CA GLN A 158 -7.24 -8.99 6.92
C GLN A 158 -8.36 -8.29 7.67
N ILE A 159 -8.37 -6.96 7.63
CA ILE A 159 -9.41 -6.13 8.26
C ILE A 159 -10.79 -6.48 7.68
N TRP A 160 -10.89 -6.53 6.35
CA TRP A 160 -12.11 -6.93 5.66
C TRP A 160 -12.60 -8.32 6.08
N ALA A 161 -11.69 -9.30 6.17
CA ALA A 161 -12.04 -10.66 6.56
C ALA A 161 -12.56 -10.72 8.00
N TRP A 162 -12.01 -9.91 8.91
CA TRP A 162 -12.48 -9.82 10.29
C TRP A 162 -13.89 -9.21 10.40
N GLU A 163 -14.20 -8.20 9.61
CA GLU A 163 -15.55 -7.61 9.59
C GLU A 163 -16.59 -8.62 9.09
N ARG A 164 -16.25 -9.39 8.05
CA ARG A 164 -17.23 -10.26 7.37
C ARG A 164 -17.38 -11.64 8.00
N PHE A 165 -16.31 -12.15 8.60
CA PHE A 165 -16.27 -13.50 9.17
C PHE A 165 -15.93 -13.43 10.67
N PRO A 166 -16.94 -13.37 11.56
CA PRO A 166 -16.74 -13.37 13.01
C PRO A 166 -15.97 -14.60 13.55
N ILE A 167 -15.86 -15.67 12.76
CA ILE A 167 -15.05 -16.85 13.05
C ILE A 167 -13.55 -16.60 12.87
N VAL A 168 -13.18 -15.71 11.97
CA VAL A 168 -11.79 -15.30 11.69
C VAL A 168 -11.42 -14.06 12.50
N ALA A 169 -12.41 -13.28 12.95
CA ALA A 169 -12.22 -12.19 13.89
C ALA A 169 -11.59 -12.70 15.21
N LEU A 170 -10.44 -12.16 15.58
CA LEU A 170 -9.70 -12.59 16.77
C LEU A 170 -10.53 -12.33 18.04
N LYS A 171 -11.00 -13.38 18.73
CA LYS A 171 -11.59 -13.24 20.08
C LYS A 171 -10.47 -13.09 21.11
N LEU A 172 -10.07 -11.84 21.35
CA LEU A 172 -8.98 -11.45 22.27
C LEU A 172 -9.42 -11.51 23.75
N LEU A 173 -9.00 -12.53 24.49
CA LEU A 173 -9.06 -12.58 25.96
C LEU A 173 -7.62 -12.50 26.52
N HIS A 174 -7.34 -11.43 27.28
CA HIS A 174 -6.27 -11.26 28.29
C HIS A 174 -4.77 -11.29 27.85
N LEU A 175 -4.11 -10.12 27.88
CA LEU A 175 -2.88 -9.76 28.66
C LEU A 175 -1.77 -8.92 27.94
N ASN A 176 -1.43 -7.79 28.58
CA ASN A 176 -0.13 -7.13 28.86
C ASN A 176 0.90 -6.67 27.78
N VAL A 177 0.95 -5.34 27.60
CA VAL A 177 2.08 -4.37 27.47
C VAL A 177 3.36 -4.81 26.72
N ARG A 178 3.40 -4.65 25.39
CA ARG A 178 4.59 -4.24 24.57
C ARG A 178 4.39 -4.22 23.04
N TYR A 179 3.23 -4.61 22.51
CA TYR A 179 2.98 -4.72 21.08
C TYR A 179 1.65 -4.08 20.71
N LEU A 180 1.69 -3.13 19.76
CA LEU A 180 0.72 -2.67 18.73
C LEU A 180 -0.75 -3.13 18.66
N PHE A 181 -1.35 -3.84 19.61
CA PHE A 181 -2.63 -4.53 19.37
C PHE A 181 -3.66 -4.30 20.48
N GLN A 182 -4.34 -3.15 20.38
CA GLN A 182 -5.70 -2.92 20.88
C GLN A 182 -6.48 -2.23 19.76
N ILE A 183 -6.99 -3.01 18.81
CA ILE A 183 -8.00 -2.54 17.85
C ILE A 183 -9.27 -3.31 18.16
N VAL A 184 -10.18 -2.68 18.90
CA VAL A 184 -11.58 -3.11 18.93
C VAL A 184 -12.18 -2.59 17.63
N TRP A 185 -12.55 -3.50 16.73
CA TRP A 185 -13.07 -3.12 15.43
C TRP A 185 -14.55 -2.72 15.56
N GLU A 186 -14.79 -1.42 15.54
CA GLU A 186 -16.13 -0.83 15.40
C GLU A 186 -16.25 -0.28 13.98
N SER A 187 -17.46 -0.31 13.39
CA SER A 187 -17.68 0.29 12.08
C SER A 187 -17.25 1.76 12.12
N TYR A 188 -16.30 2.15 11.25
CA TYR A 188 -15.78 3.52 11.22
C TYR A 188 -16.83 4.57 10.85
N LYS A 189 -18.10 4.19 10.59
CA LYS A 189 -19.24 5.10 10.44
C LYS A 189 -19.37 6.12 11.57
N THR A 190 -19.02 5.75 12.81
CA THR A 190 -19.05 6.67 13.96
C THR A 190 -17.77 7.50 14.10
N VAL A 191 -16.68 7.09 13.44
CA VAL A 191 -15.35 7.70 13.54
C VAL A 191 -15.06 8.63 12.37
N ILE A 192 -15.67 8.41 11.19
CA ILE A 192 -15.53 9.25 9.99
C ILE A 192 -15.77 10.72 10.31
N ASP A 193 -16.83 11.02 11.08
CA ASP A 193 -17.19 12.40 11.47
C ASP A 193 -16.17 13.03 12.44
N SER A 194 -15.33 12.22 13.08
CA SER A 194 -14.29 12.64 14.02
C SER A 194 -12.88 12.64 13.42
N LEU A 195 -12.71 12.13 12.19
CA LEU A 195 -11.42 12.12 11.52
C LEU A 195 -11.00 13.55 11.14
N PRO A 196 -9.70 13.85 11.15
CA PRO A 196 -9.20 15.09 10.57
C PRO A 196 -9.71 15.28 9.14
N HIS A 197 -10.00 16.51 8.75
CA HIS A 197 -10.55 16.82 7.42
C HIS A 197 -9.72 16.23 6.26
N PHE A 198 -8.40 16.13 6.41
CA PHE A 198 -7.55 15.55 5.37
C PHE A 198 -7.76 14.05 5.11
N CYS A 199 -8.41 13.31 6.02
CA CYS A 199 -8.72 11.88 5.84
C CYS A 199 -10.09 11.63 5.16
N ILE A 200 -10.88 12.68 4.97
CA ILE A 200 -12.25 12.63 4.43
C ILE A 200 -12.47 13.64 3.30
N ASN A 201 -11.45 14.45 2.99
CA ASN A 201 -11.53 15.56 2.03
C ASN A 201 -11.97 15.07 0.65
N ASP A 202 -11.61 13.84 0.30
CA ASP A 202 -11.87 13.26 -1.01
C ASP A 202 -12.93 12.16 -0.99
N HIS A 203 -13.87 12.19 -0.04
CA HIS A 203 -14.97 11.22 0.01
C HIS A 203 -15.71 11.05 -1.34
N ASP A 204 -15.77 12.11 -2.15
CA ASP A 204 -16.41 12.08 -3.46
C ASP A 204 -15.71 11.15 -4.46
N ILE A 205 -14.39 10.95 -4.35
CA ILE A 205 -13.62 10.11 -5.28
C ILE A 205 -13.65 8.63 -4.88
N TRP A 206 -14.06 8.31 -3.64
CA TRP A 206 -14.06 6.93 -3.13
C TRP A 206 -14.96 5.98 -3.93
N ARG A 207 -15.87 6.53 -4.74
CA ARG A 207 -16.84 5.80 -5.56
C ARG A 207 -16.63 6.01 -7.06
N THR A 208 -15.49 6.59 -7.46
CA THR A 208 -15.18 6.83 -8.86
C THR A 208 -14.67 5.55 -9.54
N ILE A 209 -15.23 5.23 -10.70
CA ILE A 209 -14.65 4.23 -11.59
C ILE A 209 -13.45 4.88 -12.29
N SER A 210 -12.24 4.46 -11.96
CA SER A 210 -11.00 5.04 -12.50
C SER A 210 -9.90 3.99 -12.65
N PRO A 211 -8.92 4.22 -13.53
CA PRO A 211 -7.71 3.41 -13.55
C PRO A 211 -6.84 3.76 -12.33
N LEU A 212 -6.43 2.72 -11.61
CA LEU A 212 -5.43 2.75 -10.56
C LEU A 212 -4.07 2.47 -11.19
N ILE A 213 -3.11 3.38 -10.99
CA ILE A 213 -1.80 3.31 -11.63
C ILE A 213 -0.70 3.27 -10.57
N CYS A 214 0.15 2.25 -10.68
CA CYS A 214 1.41 2.12 -9.96
C CYS A 214 2.50 1.67 -10.96
N PHE A 215 3.18 2.64 -11.57
CA PHE A 215 4.13 2.44 -12.65
C PHE A 215 3.57 1.59 -13.81
N TYR A 216 4.12 0.40 -13.99
CA TYR A 216 3.72 -0.55 -15.04
C TYR A 216 2.44 -1.31 -14.68
N ILE A 217 1.88 -1.10 -13.49
CA ILE A 217 0.63 -1.70 -13.06
C ILE A 217 -0.49 -0.71 -13.34
N GLY A 218 -1.34 -1.05 -14.31
CA GLY A 218 -2.67 -0.47 -14.45
C GLY A 218 -3.72 -1.51 -14.04
N GLU A 219 -4.59 -1.16 -13.11
CA GLU A 219 -5.76 -1.96 -12.70
C GLU A 219 -6.98 -1.04 -12.67
N TRP A 220 -8.19 -1.55 -12.93
CA TRP A 220 -9.39 -0.73 -12.85
C TRP A 220 -10.00 -0.79 -11.44
N HIS A 221 -10.35 0.38 -10.89
CA HIS A 221 -11.20 0.47 -9.71
C HIS A 221 -12.68 0.41 -10.11
N HIS A 222 -13.41 -0.55 -9.54
CA HIS A 222 -14.83 -0.78 -9.82
C HIS A 222 -15.67 -0.73 -8.53
N PRO A 223 -15.91 0.47 -7.97
CA PRO A 223 -16.64 0.63 -6.72
C PRO A 223 -18.14 0.25 -6.83
N ASP A 224 -18.68 0.21 -8.05
CA ASP A 224 -20.03 -0.30 -8.34
C ASP A 224 -20.21 -1.76 -7.90
N ARG A 225 -19.11 -2.51 -7.82
CA ARG A 225 -19.09 -3.90 -7.36
C ARG A 225 -19.18 -4.04 -5.84
N VAL A 226 -19.17 -2.94 -5.07
CA VAL A 226 -19.19 -2.97 -3.59
C VAL A 226 -20.06 -1.92 -2.92
N LEU A 227 -21.01 -1.37 -3.65
CA LEU A 227 -22.03 -0.45 -3.12
C LEU A 227 -22.71 -0.96 -1.83
N ARG A 228 -22.84 -2.29 -1.66
CA ARG A 228 -23.41 -2.91 -0.46
C ARG A 228 -22.69 -2.53 0.84
N GLN A 229 -21.39 -2.27 0.83
CA GLN A 229 -20.63 -1.89 2.05
C GLN A 229 -21.00 -0.50 2.56
N PHE A 230 -21.40 0.38 1.65
CA PHE A 230 -21.87 1.73 1.96
C PHE A 230 -23.38 1.77 2.28
N GLY A 231 -24.03 0.61 2.43
CA GLY A 231 -25.48 0.52 2.62
C GLY A 231 -26.29 0.85 1.36
N ILE A 232 -25.65 0.85 0.18
CA ILE A 232 -26.28 1.17 -1.11
C ILE A 232 -26.65 -0.13 -1.83
N GLN A 233 -27.75 -0.12 -2.58
CA GLN A 233 -28.17 -1.26 -3.37
C GLN A 233 -27.13 -1.56 -4.47
N GLN A 234 -26.62 -2.79 -4.48
CA GLN A 234 -25.71 -3.26 -5.52
C GLN A 234 -26.49 -3.81 -6.70
N ALA A 235 -26.34 -3.18 -7.87
CA ALA A 235 -26.82 -3.70 -9.14
C ALA A 235 -25.88 -4.79 -9.68
N VAL A 236 -26.35 -5.59 -10.64
CA VAL A 236 -25.49 -6.54 -11.36
C VAL A 236 -24.39 -5.73 -12.07
N PRO A 237 -23.10 -5.98 -11.79
CA PRO A 237 -22.01 -5.27 -12.45
C PRO A 237 -22.06 -5.45 -13.96
N ARG A 238 -21.63 -4.44 -14.72
CA ARG A 238 -21.45 -4.57 -16.16
C ARG A 238 -20.20 -5.42 -16.44
N ASP A 239 -20.24 -6.16 -17.56
CA ASP A 239 -19.08 -6.90 -18.03
C ASP A 239 -17.89 -5.96 -18.26
N CYS A 240 -16.71 -6.35 -17.76
CA CYS A 240 -15.47 -5.63 -18.04
C CYS A 240 -14.97 -6.04 -19.43
N ASN A 241 -14.87 -5.09 -20.36
CA ASN A 241 -14.04 -5.29 -21.55
C ASN A 241 -12.57 -5.22 -21.11
N THR A 242 -11.91 -6.37 -21.00
CA THR A 242 -10.45 -6.51 -20.83
C THR A 242 -9.70 -6.17 -22.10
#